data_AF-A0A8B6GLM8-F1
#
_entry.id   AF-A0A8B6GLM8-F1
#
_cell.length_a   1.000
_cell.length_b   1.000
_cell.length_c   1.000
_cell.angle_alpha   90.00
_cell.angle_beta   90.00
_cell.angle_gamma   90.00
#
_symmetry.space_group_name_H-M   'P 1'
#
loop_
_entity.id
_entity.type
_entity.pdbx_description
1 polymer ?
#
loop_
_entity_poly.entity_id
_entity_poly.type
_entity_poly.pdbx_seq_one_letter_code
_entity_poly.pdbx_strand_id
1 'polypeptide(L)' 'MVGRRKRQIFGGNMSGNSIYLGFDFSTQQIKCVAIDEELNFICEKAVRFDTDLPEFKTQGGVHVHDDRVTVTVPTALWVK' A
#
# COMPACT_ATOMS: atom_id res chain seq x y z
N MET A 1 -17.52 -39.28 -40.58
CA MET A 1 -17.28 -37.84 -40.43
C MET A 1 -16.70 -37.61 -39.03
N VAL A 2 -15.40 -37.31 -38.95
CA VAL A 2 -14.67 -37.20 -37.67
C VAL A 2 -15.02 -35.84 -37.03
N GLY A 3 -15.86 -35.86 -35.99
CA GLY A 3 -16.20 -34.69 -35.18
C GLY A 3 -15.13 -34.44 -34.13
N ARG A 4 -14.34 -33.38 -34.34
CA ARG A 4 -13.20 -32.94 -33.52
C ARG A 4 -13.54 -32.78 -32.03
N ARG A 5 -12.72 -33.38 -31.18
CA ARG A 5 -12.67 -33.12 -29.73
C ARG A 5 -12.34 -31.64 -29.47
N LYS A 6 -13.07 -31.00 -28.58
CA LYS A 6 -12.51 -29.97 -27.68
C LYS A 6 -12.82 -30.38 -26.25
N ARG A 7 -11.92 -31.20 -25.68
CA ARG A 7 -11.72 -31.22 -24.23
C ARG A 7 -11.05 -29.89 -23.89
N GLN A 8 -11.78 -28.97 -23.31
CA GLN A 8 -11.15 -27.84 -22.62
C GLN A 8 -10.71 -28.36 -21.26
N ILE A 9 -9.48 -28.86 -21.23
CA ILE A 9 -8.76 -29.18 -20.01
C ILE A 9 -8.41 -27.82 -19.40
N PHE A 10 -9.16 -27.38 -18.40
CA PHE A 10 -8.67 -26.38 -17.45
C PHE A 10 -7.64 -27.08 -16.56
N GLY A 11 -6.48 -27.35 -17.15
CA GLY A 11 -5.27 -27.81 -16.50
C GLY A 11 -4.27 -26.67 -16.58
N GLY A 12 -4.50 -25.65 -15.77
CA GLY A 12 -3.50 -24.65 -15.40
C GLY A 12 -3.53 -24.61 -13.88
N ASN A 13 -2.38 -24.83 -13.24
CA ASN A 13 -2.27 -24.81 -11.79
C ASN A 13 -2.94 -23.55 -11.21
N MET A 14 -3.71 -23.70 -10.14
CA MET A 14 -4.07 -22.59 -9.24
C MET A 14 -2.82 -22.15 -8.44
N SER A 15 -1.70 -21.89 -9.11
CA SER A 15 -0.63 -21.08 -8.52
C SER A 15 -1.07 -19.64 -8.71
N GLY A 16 -1.89 -19.12 -7.78
CA GLY A 16 -2.07 -17.68 -7.71
C GLY A 16 -0.68 -17.07 -7.49
N ASN A 17 -0.24 -16.20 -8.40
CA ASN A 17 1.04 -15.51 -8.25
C ASN A 17 1.10 -14.89 -6.86
N SER A 18 2.17 -15.19 -6.12
CA SER A 18 2.33 -14.64 -4.78
C SER A 18 2.51 -13.13 -4.89
N ILE A 19 1.79 -12.37 -4.07
CA ILE A 19 1.90 -10.91 -4.00
C ILE A 19 2.56 -10.55 -2.68
N TYR A 20 3.58 -9.69 -2.76
CA TYR A 20 4.31 -9.18 -1.61
C TYR A 20 4.02 -7.70 -1.44
N LEU A 21 3.76 -7.27 -0.19
CA LEU A 21 3.50 -5.88 0.15
C LEU A 21 4.68 -5.27 0.90
N GLY A 22 5.22 -4.17 0.39
CA GLY A 22 6.16 -3.32 1.09
C GLY A 22 5.44 -2.11 1.67
N PHE A 23 5.65 -1.83 2.96
CA PHE A 23 5.09 -0.65 3.62
C PHE A 23 6.19 0.32 4.03
N ASP A 24 5.91 1.60 3.85
CA ASP A 24 6.75 2.72 4.26
C ASP A 24 5.91 3.67 5.12
N PHE A 25 6.23 3.69 6.42
CA PHE A 25 5.64 4.57 7.42
C PHE A 25 6.55 5.78 7.60
N SER A 26 6.38 6.74 6.70
CA SER A 26 7.19 7.96 6.64
C SER A 26 6.57 9.10 7.46
N THR A 27 7.29 10.21 7.58
CA THR A 27 6.83 11.39 8.33
C THR A 27 5.58 12.02 7.74
N GLN A 28 5.42 12.04 6.41
CA GLN A 28 4.34 12.78 5.72
C GLN A 28 3.23 11.90 5.16
N GLN A 29 3.47 10.60 5.08
CA GLN A 29 2.56 9.66 4.45
C GLN A 29 2.84 8.22 4.89
N ILE A 30 1.82 7.37 4.76
CA ILE A 30 2.01 5.92 4.70
C ILE A 30 1.86 5.49 3.26
N LYS A 31 2.81 4.70 2.78
CA LYS A 31 2.81 4.16 1.42
C LYS A 31 2.88 2.64 1.44
N CYS A 32 2.17 2.01 0.52
CA CYS A 32 2.23 0.57 0.26
C CYS A 32 2.55 0.34 -1.22
N VAL A 33 3.46 -0.59 -1.49
CA VAL A 33 3.80 -1.09 -2.82
C VAL A 33 3.52 -2.58 -2.87
N ALA A 34 2.92 -3.04 -3.97
CA ALA A 34 2.72 -4.46 -4.26
C ALA A 34 3.66 -4.90 -5.40
N ILE A 35 4.31 -6.03 -5.21
CA ILE A 35 5.15 -6.69 -6.23
C ILE A 35 4.78 -8.18 -6.35
N ASP A 36 5.06 -8.78 -7.50
CA ASP A 36 4.94 -10.24 -7.68
C ASP A 36 6.23 -10.99 -7.31
N GLU A 37 6.21 -12.31 -7.44
CA GLU A 37 7.33 -13.21 -7.18
C GLU A 37 8.55 -13.04 -8.12
N GLU A 38 8.35 -12.41 -9.27
CA GLU A 38 9.41 -12.05 -10.21
C GLU A 38 9.98 -10.64 -9.90
N LEU A 39 9.55 -10.03 -8.79
CA LEU A 39 9.88 -8.67 -8.35
C LEU A 39 9.34 -7.58 -9.29
N ASN A 40 8.35 -7.89 -10.13
CA ASN A 40 7.71 -6.90 -10.97
C ASN A 40 6.79 -6.01 -10.13
N PHE A 41 6.81 -4.70 -10.42
CA PHE A 41 5.90 -3.75 -9.82
C PHE A 41 4.46 -3.97 -10.29
N ILE A 42 3.53 -4.07 -9.33
CA ILE A 42 2.10 -4.19 -9.60
C ILE A 42 1.43 -2.83 -9.39
N CYS A 43 1.53 -2.27 -8.18
CA CYS A 43 0.89 -1.01 -7.85
C CYS A 43 1.50 -0.33 -6.61
N GLU A 44 1.16 0.94 -6.46
CA GLU A 44 1.48 1.77 -5.29
C GLU A 44 0.22 2.50 -4.82
N LYS A 45 0.07 2.64 -3.51
CA LYS A 45 -0.91 3.52 -2.86
C LYS A 45 -0.27 4.27 -1.71
N ALA A 46 -0.70 5.50 -1.50
CA ALA A 46 -0.25 6.32 -0.38
C ALA A 46 -1.43 7.09 0.23
N VAL A 47 -1.35 7.29 1.55
CA VAL A 47 -2.22 8.18 2.33
C VAL A 47 -1.32 9.31 2.84
N ARG A 48 -1.56 10.53 2.38
CA ARG A 48 -0.84 11.74 2.76
C ARG A 48 -1.53 12.39 3.95
N PHE A 49 -0.80 12.61 5.03
CA PHE A 49 -1.39 12.98 6.32
C PHE A 49 -2.10 14.32 6.29
N ASP A 50 -1.45 15.36 5.75
CA ASP A 50 -2.02 16.71 5.77
C ASP A 50 -3.25 16.85 4.86
N THR A 51 -3.33 16.11 3.76
CA THR A 51 -4.41 16.24 2.77
C THR A 51 -5.52 15.22 2.96
N ASP A 52 -5.16 13.99 3.27
CA ASP A 52 -6.11 12.87 3.28
C ASP A 52 -6.69 12.66 4.69
N LEU A 53 -5.98 13.11 5.74
CA LEU A 53 -6.38 13.02 7.14
C LEU A 53 -6.35 14.39 7.85
N PRO A 54 -7.01 15.44 7.28
CA PRO A 54 -6.89 16.81 7.77
C PRO A 54 -7.41 17.00 9.20
N GLU A 55 -8.22 16.08 9.72
CA GLU A 55 -8.72 16.12 11.10
C GLU A 55 -7.60 16.02 12.15
N PHE A 56 -6.45 15.44 11.80
CA PHE A 56 -5.28 15.38 12.69
C PHE A 56 -4.46 16.67 12.68
N LYS A 57 -4.75 17.61 11.77
CA LYS A 57 -4.17 18.96 11.73
C LYS A 57 -2.63 18.98 11.74
N THR A 58 -2.02 18.02 11.07
CA THR A 58 -0.57 18.01 10.87
C THR A 58 -0.15 19.07 9.85
N GLN A 59 1.12 19.48 9.91
CA GLN A 59 1.79 20.25 8.87
C GLN A 59 3.13 19.60 8.57
N GLY A 60 3.35 19.20 7.32
CA GLY A 60 4.46 18.32 6.97
C GLY A 60 4.39 16.98 7.71
N GLY A 61 3.18 16.51 8.05
CA GLY A 61 2.96 15.25 8.76
C GLY A 61 3.28 15.24 10.25
N VAL A 62 3.58 16.40 10.85
CA VAL A 62 3.91 16.52 12.28
C VAL A 62 3.19 17.69 12.95
N HIS A 63 3.25 17.70 14.27
CA HIS A 63 2.98 18.86 15.13
C HIS A 63 4.30 19.36 15.69
N VAL A 64 4.58 20.64 15.47
CA VAL A 64 5.67 21.35 16.16
C VAL A 64 5.03 22.08 17.33
N HIS A 65 5.54 21.85 18.54
CA HIS A 65 4.99 22.45 19.76
C HIS A 65 5.54 23.85 20.00
N ASP A 66 4.96 24.58 20.96
CA ASP A 66 5.30 25.97 21.28
C ASP A 66 6.77 26.16 21.68
N ASP A 67 7.41 25.14 22.25
CA ASP A 67 8.83 25.13 22.61
C ASP A 67 9.78 25.08 21.41
N ARG A 68 9.24 24.83 20.20
CA ARG A 68 9.95 24.70 18.91
C ARG A 68 11.01 23.61 18.85
N VAL A 69 11.07 22.72 19.83
CA VAL A 69 12.04 21.62 19.90
C VAL A 69 11.34 20.26 19.98
N THR A 70 10.11 20.24 20.48
CA THR A 70 9.29 19.05 20.49
C THR A 70 8.55 18.93 19.15
N VAL A 71 8.74 17.80 18.47
CA VAL A 71 8.08 17.45 17.21
C VAL A 71 7.47 16.06 17.34
N THR A 72 6.16 15.95 17.15
CA THR A 72 5.41 14.71 17.36
C THR A 72 4.37 14.46 16.29
N VAL A 73 3.83 13.25 16.23
CA VAL A 73 2.64 12.92 15.44
C VAL A 73 1.71 12.03 16.27
N PRO A 74 0.37 12.16 16.18
CA PRO A 74 -0.54 11.28 16.90
C PRO A 74 -0.43 9.84 16.40
N THR A 75 -0.19 8.85 17.26
CA THR A 75 -0.06 7.44 16.84
C THR A 75 -1.31 6.91 16.13
N ALA A 76 -2.49 7.40 16.51
CA ALA A 76 -3.77 7.02 15.88
C ALA A 76 -3.85 7.38 14.38
N LEU A 77 -3.04 8.33 13.92
CA LEU A 77 -2.98 8.73 12.51
C LEU A 77 -2.52 7.56 11.62
N TRP A 78 -1.67 6.65 12.14
CA TRP A 78 -1.12 5.54 11.35
C TRP A 78 -2.05 4.35 11.17
N VAL A 79 -3.14 4.28 11.93
CA VAL A 79 -4.07 3.13 11.97
C VAL A 79 -5.51 3.52 11.62
N LYS A 80 -5.67 4.70 11.02
CA LYS A 80 -6.96 5.30 10.68
C LYS A 80 -7.69 4.54 9.58
#